data_AF-A0A1D2R4K3-F1
#
_entry.id   AF-A0A1D2R4K3-F1
#
_cell.length_a   1.000
_cell.length_b   1.000
_cell.length_c   1.000
_cell.angle_alpha   90.00
_cell.angle_beta   90.00
_cell.angle_gamma   90.00
#
_symmetry.space_group_name_H-M   'P 1'
#
loop_
_entity.id
_entity.type
_entity.pdbx_description
1 polymer ?
#
loop_
_entity_poly.entity_id
_entity_poly.type
_entity_poly.pdbx_seq_one_letter_code
_entity_poly.pdbx_strand_id
1 'polypeptide(L)' 'MVKIEKLKRASAQNVVVLREVPYAEAKSLVEDYLKNNKTAYISEIVDDLRLDLKTVHRIVEELEKENKIT' A
#
# COMPACT_ATOMS: atom_id res chain seq x y z
N MET A 1 -5.23 -18.11 38.03
CA MET A 1 -5.80 -17.78 36.70
C MET A 1 -5.78 -16.27 36.53
N VAL A 2 -4.90 -15.74 35.68
CA VAL A 2 -4.78 -14.28 35.50
C VAL A 2 -5.88 -13.82 34.55
N LYS A 3 -6.71 -12.93 35.09
CA LYS A 3 -7.82 -12.22 34.45
C LYS A 3 -7.44 -11.65 33.08
N ILE A 4 -8.30 -11.92 32.09
CA ILE A 4 -8.26 -11.42 30.72
C ILE A 4 -8.69 -9.94 30.70
N GLU A 5 -7.99 -9.09 31.46
CA GLU A 5 -8.28 -7.65 31.60
C GLU A 5 -7.16 -6.80 30.99
N LYS A 6 -6.49 -7.32 29.96
CA LYS A 6 -5.34 -6.69 29.30
C LYS A 6 -5.47 -6.61 27.77
N LEU A 7 -6.65 -6.31 27.24
CA LEU A 7 -6.81 -6.04 25.79
C LEU A 7 -7.70 -4.83 25.49
N LYS A 8 -7.78 -3.83 26.39
CA LYS A 8 -8.40 -2.53 26.09
C LYS A 8 -7.39 -1.54 25.46
N ARG A 9 -6.61 -1.95 24.45
CA ARG A 9 -5.86 -1.04 23.56
C ARG A 9 -5.52 -1.73 22.23
N ALA A 10 -6.54 -2.17 21.49
CA ALA A 10 -6.41 -2.36 20.05
C ALA A 10 -7.26 -1.26 19.42
N SER A 11 -6.61 -0.15 19.07
CA SER A 11 -7.17 0.87 18.18
C SER A 11 -7.75 0.19 16.94
N ALA A 12 -8.92 0.66 16.49
CA ALA A 12 -9.70 0.12 15.38
C ALA A 12 -8.83 -0.55 14.29
N GLN A 13 -8.94 -1.88 14.17
CA GLN A 13 -8.35 -2.57 13.03
C GLN A 13 -9.17 -2.22 11.79
N ASN A 14 -8.65 -1.30 10.97
CA ASN A 14 -9.22 -1.00 9.67
C ASN A 14 -8.96 -2.21 8.76
N VAL A 15 -9.98 -3.03 8.54
CA VAL A 15 -9.92 -4.12 7.56
C VAL A 15 -10.09 -3.49 6.18
N VAL A 16 -9.03 -3.50 5.37
CA VAL A 16 -9.05 -3.04 3.97
C VAL A 16 -9.22 -4.23 3.04
N VAL A 17 -10.21 -4.17 2.16
CA VAL A 17 -10.42 -5.19 1.11
C VAL A 17 -9.55 -4.83 -0.09
N LEU A 18 -8.62 -5.72 -0.44
CA LEU A 18 -7.75 -5.56 -1.60
C LEU A 18 -8.51 -5.76 -2.91
N ARG A 19 -8.08 -5.03 -3.93
CA ARG A 19 -8.56 -5.18 -5.31
C ARG A 19 -7.68 -6.16 -6.05
N GLU A 20 -8.30 -7.14 -6.70
CA GLU A 20 -7.62 -7.97 -7.69
C GLU A 20 -7.67 -7.27 -9.04
N VAL A 21 -6.52 -6.75 -9.48
CA VAL A 21 -6.36 -6.12 -10.80
C VAL A 21 -5.15 -6.73 -11.50
N PRO A 22 -5.13 -6.75 -12.86
CA PRO A 22 -3.95 -7.15 -13.61
C PRO A 22 -2.73 -6.29 -13.23
N TYR A 23 -1.54 -6.90 -13.24
CA TYR A 23 -0.30 -6.20 -12.88
C TYR A 23 -0.04 -4.92 -13.69
N ALA A 24 -0.34 -4.93 -14.99
CA ALA A 24 -0.19 -3.76 -15.85
C ALA A 24 -1.11 -2.60 -15.44
N GLU A 25 -2.32 -2.91 -14.98
CA GLU A 25 -3.25 -1.92 -14.44
C GLU A 25 -2.75 -1.40 -13.08
N ALA A 26 -2.32 -2.29 -12.19
CA ALA A 26 -1.70 -1.90 -10.91
C ALA A 26 -0.50 -0.96 -11.12
N LYS A 27 0.38 -1.26 -12.09
CA LYS A 27 1.53 -0.40 -12.41
C LYS A 27 1.09 0.98 -12.85
N SER A 28 0.08 1.08 -13.71
CA SER A 28 -0.47 2.36 -14.17
C SER A 28 -1.06 3.17 -13.00
N LEU A 29 -1.82 2.52 -12.10
CA LEU A 29 -2.41 3.17 -10.93
C LEU A 29 -1.35 3.71 -9.97
N VAL A 30 -0.28 2.93 -9.70
CA VAL A 30 0.82 3.36 -8.84
C VAL A 30 1.60 4.50 -9.48
N GLU A 31 1.90 4.42 -10.78
CA GLU A 31 2.55 5.52 -11.51
C GLU A 31 1.73 6.81 -11.41
N ASP A 32 0.43 6.74 -11.65
CA ASP A 32 -0.45 7.92 -11.59
C ASP A 32 -0.62 8.44 -10.17
N TYR A 33 -0.65 7.57 -9.16
CA TYR A 33 -0.67 7.98 -7.75
C TYR A 33 0.59 8.77 -7.40
N LEU A 34 1.78 8.30 -7.79
CA LEU A 34 3.05 8.97 -7.51
C LEU A 34 3.23 10.27 -8.29
N LYS A 35 2.69 10.38 -9.51
CA LYS A 35 2.68 11.65 -10.26
C LYS A 35 1.86 12.73 -9.53
N ASN A 36 0.78 12.34 -8.88
CA ASN A 36 -0.12 13.26 -8.18
C ASN A 36 0.30 13.52 -6.73
N ASN A 37 1.15 12.68 -6.14
CA ASN A 37 1.63 12.79 -4.77
C ASN A 37 3.16 12.86 -4.75
N LYS A 38 3.71 14.07 -4.60
CA LYS A 38 5.17 14.32 -4.64
C LYS A 38 5.99 13.48 -3.64
N THR A 39 5.36 13.09 -2.54
CA THR A 39 5.94 12.25 -1.49
C THR A 39 4.85 11.32 -0.99
N ALA A 40 5.07 10.02 -1.06
CA ALA A 40 4.16 9.01 -0.52
C ALA A 40 4.95 7.83 0.03
N TYR A 41 4.50 7.30 1.16
CA TYR A 41 4.98 6.03 1.69
C TYR A 41 4.28 4.86 0.98
N ILE A 42 4.98 3.73 0.84
CA ILE A 42 4.41 2.51 0.24
C ILE A 42 3.11 2.09 0.93
N SER A 43 3.00 2.26 2.25
CA SER A 43 1.77 1.96 3.00
C SER A 43 0.58 2.82 2.58
N GLU A 44 0.81 4.10 2.26
CA GLU A 44 -0.25 5.00 1.80
C GLU A 44 -0.76 4.57 0.43
N ILE A 45 0.16 4.19 -0.47
CA ILE A 45 -0.19 3.66 -1.80
C ILE A 45 -1.01 2.36 -1.68
N VAL A 46 -0.60 1.46 -0.78
CA VAL A 46 -1.32 0.21 -0.48
C VAL A 46 -2.74 0.48 0.01
N ASP A 47 -2.89 1.38 0.98
CA ASP A 47 -4.19 1.67 1.59
C ASP A 47 -5.12 2.38 0.62
N ASP A 48 -4.61 3.38 -0.11
CA ASP A 48 -5.42 4.21 -1.01
C ASP A 48 -5.81 3.46 -2.30
N LEU A 49 -4.86 2.75 -2.91
CA LEU A 49 -5.12 1.97 -4.12
C LEU A 49 -5.72 0.60 -3.83
N ARG A 50 -5.67 0.17 -2.56
CA ARG A 50 -6.12 -1.15 -2.09
C ARG A 50 -5.41 -2.27 -2.85
N LEU A 51 -4.12 -2.09 -3.10
CA LEU A 51 -3.27 -3.07 -3.77
C LEU A 51 -2.45 -3.82 -2.73
N ASP A 52 -2.07 -5.06 -3.01
CA ASP A 52 -1.24 -5.81 -2.08
C ASP A 52 0.16 -5.18 -1.96
N LEU A 53 0.70 -5.20 -0.74
CA LEU A 53 1.99 -4.59 -0.41
C LEU A 53 3.12 -5.10 -1.31
N LYS A 54 3.12 -6.38 -1.66
CA LYS A 54 4.21 -6.98 -2.43
C LYS A 54 4.20 -6.48 -3.88
N THR A 55 3.02 -6.35 -4.48
CA THR A 55 2.85 -5.79 -5.82
C THR A 55 3.24 -4.31 -5.84
N VAL A 56 2.78 -3.52 -4.87
CA VAL A 56 3.16 -2.09 -4.79
C VAL A 56 4.66 -1.93 -4.64
N HIS A 57 5.30 -2.67 -3.71
CA HIS A 57 6.74 -2.62 -3.50
C HIS A 57 7.52 -2.95 -4.77
N ARG A 58 7.12 -4.01 -5.48
CA ARG A 58 7.75 -4.40 -6.74
C ARG A 58 7.61 -3.33 -7.81
N ILE A 59 6.42 -2.72 -7.95
CA ILE A 59 6.20 -1.66 -8.93
C ILE A 59 7.09 -0.45 -8.61
N VAL A 60 7.15 -0.02 -7.35
CA VAL A 60 8.01 1.10 -6.94
C VAL A 60 9.47 0.83 -7.28
N GLU A 61 10.00 -0.35 -6.97
CA GLU A 61 11.37 -0.73 -7.35
C GLU A 61 11.60 -0.72 -8.87
N GLU A 62 10.61 -1.14 -9.67
CA GLU A 62 10.69 -1.09 -11.14
C GLU A 62 10.74 0.37 -11.62
N LEU A 63 9.93 1.26 -11.05
CA LEU A 63 9.90 2.68 -11.40
C LEU A 63 11.17 3.42 -11.01
N GLU A 64 11.76 3.10 -9.86
CA GLU A 64 13.06 3.61 -9.43
C GLU A 64 14.16 3.18 -10.42
N LYS A 65 14.19 1.90 -10.81
CA LYS A 65 15.15 1.39 -11.81
C LYS A 65 14.96 2.04 -13.19
N GLU A 66 13.73 2.39 -13.55
CA GLU A 66 13.39 3.13 -14.76
C GLU A 66 13.70 4.65 -14.65
N ASN A 67 14.22 5.14 -13.52
CA ASN A 67 14.44 6.57 -13.21
C ASN A 67 13.17 7.43 -13.36
N LYS A 68 11.99 6.84 -13.13
CA LYS A 68 10.69 7.54 -13.18
C LYS A 68 10.33 8.19 -11.84
N ILE A 69 10.91 7.70 -10.74
CA ILE A 69 10.73 8.20 -9.37
C ILE A 69 12.09 8.19 -8.65
N THR A 70 12.21 8.91 -7.55
CA THR A 70 13.44 9.10 -6.75
C THR A 70 13.12 9.13 -5.27
#